data_AF-A0A2V5QHZ8-F1
#
_entry.id   AF-A0A2V5QHZ8-F1
#
_cell.length_a   1.000
_cell.length_b   1.000
_cell.length_c   1.000
_cell.angle_alpha   90.00
_cell.angle_beta   90.00
_cell.angle_gamma   90.00
#
_symmetry.space_group_name_H-M   'P 1'
#
loop_
_entity.id
_entity.type
_entity.pdbx_description
1 polymer ?
#
loop_
_entity_poly.entity_id
_entity_poly.type
_entity_poly.pdbx_seq_one_letter_code
_entity_poly.pdbx_strand_id
1 'polypeptide(L)' 'MRRKTNVVSKNGFHPGDPTLTAVEGMELYRAAHPGSPSAVRQPRLFVRGQLWIALLGPSVEEGIVGRLAFRNSKLSAA' A
#
# COMPACT_ATOMS: atom_id res chain seq x y z
N MET A 1 24.56 -8.69 17.07
CA MET A 1 23.64 -9.07 15.98
C MET A 1 23.04 -7.78 15.41
N ARG A 2 23.50 -7.30 14.23
CA ARG A 2 23.22 -5.93 13.76
C ARG A 2 22.66 -5.94 12.32
N ARG A 3 21.59 -5.15 12.17
CA ARG A 3 20.95 -4.59 10.95
C ARG A 3 19.96 -5.46 10.18
N LYS A 4 18.71 -4.97 10.10
CA LYS A 4 18.19 -4.47 8.82
C LYS A 4 17.26 -3.28 9.07
N THR A 5 17.58 -2.20 8.37
CA THR A 5 17.05 -0.85 8.47
C THR A 5 15.56 -0.79 8.17
N ASN A 6 14.78 -0.29 9.13
CA ASN A 6 13.47 0.31 8.88
C ASN A 6 13.69 1.60 8.08
N VAL A 7 13.89 1.48 6.76
CA VAL A 7 13.71 2.60 5.85
C VAL A 7 12.20 2.75 5.67
N VAL A 8 11.54 3.28 6.70
CA VAL A 8 10.40 4.17 6.47
C VAL A 8 11.00 5.34 5.72
N SER A 9 10.86 5.33 4.40
CA SER A 9 11.21 6.45 3.56
C SER A 9 10.34 7.61 4.03
N LYS A 10 10.95 8.54 4.77
CA LYS A 10 10.35 9.82 5.15
C LYS A 10 10.23 10.67 3.89
N ASN A 11 9.33 10.30 2.98
CA ASN A 11 8.87 11.21 1.96
C ASN A 11 7.87 12.16 2.64
N GLY A 12 7.99 13.46 2.33
CA GLY A 12 7.33 14.55 3.04
C GLY A 12 5.89 14.24 3.41
N PHE A 13 5.61 14.28 4.71
CA PHE A 13 4.31 14.01 5.30
C PHE A 13 3.39 15.19 4.98
N HIS A 14 2.59 15.06 3.92
CA HIS A 14 1.56 16.04 3.57
C HIS A 14 0.23 15.62 4.21
N PRO A 15 -0.42 16.47 5.01
CA PRO A 15 -1.80 16.25 5.44
C PRO A 15 -2.68 16.13 4.19
N GLY A 16 -3.25 14.95 3.95
CA GLY A 16 -3.96 14.62 2.71
C GLY A 16 -3.21 13.68 1.76
N ASP A 17 -2.08 13.08 2.17
CA ASP A 17 -1.42 12.03 1.40
C ASP A 17 -2.35 10.79 1.31
N PRO A 18 -2.88 10.45 0.12
CA PRO A 18 -3.75 9.30 -0.06
C PRO A 18 -3.08 7.98 0.37
N THR A 19 -1.75 7.92 0.34
CA THR A 19 -0.96 6.79 0.82
C THR A 19 -1.21 6.54 2.29
N LEU A 20 -1.17 7.59 3.11
CA LEU A 20 -1.32 7.48 4.55
C LEU A 20 -2.74 7.03 4.91
N THR A 21 -3.74 7.69 4.32
CA THR A 21 -5.15 7.36 4.57
C THR A 21 -5.47 5.90 4.24
N ALA A 22 -4.88 5.36 3.19
CA ALA A 22 -5.13 3.97 2.82
C ALA A 22 -4.29 2.96 3.61
N VAL A 23 -3.10 3.32 4.07
CA VAL A 23 -2.35 2.49 5.03
C VAL A 23 -3.15 2.41 6.34
N GLU A 24 -3.63 3.54 6.86
CA GLU A 24 -4.49 3.57 8.06
C GLU A 24 -5.78 2.77 7.86
N GLY A 25 -6.46 2.95 6.72
CA GLY A 25 -7.65 2.17 6.37
C GLY A 25 -7.38 0.66 6.29
N MET A 26 -6.22 0.27 5.77
CA MET A 26 -5.80 -1.14 5.75
C MET A 26 -5.58 -1.68 7.16
N GLU A 27 -4.92 -0.94 8.06
CA GLU A 27 -4.74 -1.37 9.45
C GLU A 27 -6.08 -1.50 10.20
N LEU A 28 -6.99 -0.54 10.01
CA LEU A 28 -8.34 -0.61 10.57
C LEU A 28 -9.10 -1.84 10.06
N TYR A 29 -9.02 -2.14 8.76
CA TYR A 29 -9.62 -3.34 8.20
C TYR A 29 -9.07 -4.61 8.84
N ARG A 30 -7.75 -4.70 9.06
CA ARG A 30 -7.11 -5.85 9.69
C ARG A 30 -7.54 -6.02 11.15
N ALA A 31 -7.61 -4.91 11.89
CA ALA A 31 -8.08 -4.91 13.27
C ALA A 31 -9.54 -5.36 13.36
N ALA A 32 -10.39 -4.93 12.42
CA ALA A 32 -11.79 -5.35 12.36
C ALA A 32 -11.98 -6.80 11.90
N HIS A 33 -11.07 -7.36 11.10
CA HIS A 33 -11.19 -8.69 10.50
C HIS A 33 -9.92 -9.54 10.71
N PRO A 34 -9.57 -9.89 11.96
CA PRO A 34 -8.29 -10.54 12.29
C PRO A 34 -8.09 -11.91 11.64
N GLY A 35 -9.17 -12.64 11.36
CA GLY A 35 -9.12 -13.95 10.69
C GLY A 35 -9.11 -13.87 9.16
N SER A 36 -9.23 -12.67 8.57
CA SER A 36 -9.20 -12.54 7.11
C SER A 36 -7.81 -12.89 6.56
N PRO A 37 -7.70 -13.47 5.35
CA PRO A 37 -6.41 -13.75 4.73
C PRO A 37 -5.51 -12.50 4.63
N SER A 38 -6.09 -11.32 4.45
CA SER A 38 -5.37 -10.05 4.40
C SER A 38 -4.81 -9.64 5.76
N ALA A 39 -5.52 -9.88 6.86
CA ALA A 39 -5.03 -9.60 8.21
C ALA A 39 -3.94 -10.57 8.65
N VAL A 40 -4.08 -11.86 8.34
CA VAL A 40 -3.09 -12.89 8.66
C VAL A 40 -1.80 -12.66 7.88
N ARG A 41 -1.90 -12.32 6.59
CA ARG A 41 -0.74 -12.22 5.71
C ARG A 41 -0.07 -10.85 5.68
N GLN A 42 -0.72 -9.82 6.23
CA GLN A 42 -0.18 -8.47 6.42
C GLN A 42 0.53 -7.90 5.16
N PRO A 43 -0.19 -7.75 4.03
CA PRO A 43 0.42 -7.26 2.80
C PRO A 43 0.94 -5.83 2.95
N ARG A 44 2.09 -5.52 2.34
CA ARG A 44 2.65 -4.17 2.33
C ARG A 44 2.00 -3.35 1.23
N LEU A 45 1.43 -2.20 1.58
CA LEU A 45 0.80 -1.28 0.64
C LEU A 45 1.79 -0.18 0.22
N PHE A 46 1.88 0.07 -1.07
CA PHE A 46 2.62 1.18 -1.65
C PHE A 46 1.72 1.96 -2.60
N VAL A 47 1.92 3.26 -2.65
CA VAL A 47 1.24 4.15 -3.59
C VAL A 47 2.29 4.89 -4.38
N ARG A 48 2.11 4.91 -5.70
CA ARG A 48 2.97 5.63 -6.64
C ARG A 48 2.11 6.41 -7.62
N GLY A 49 1.87 7.68 -7.31
CA GLY A 49 0.93 8.51 -8.07
C GLY A 49 -0.49 7.96 -7.95
N GLN A 50 -1.06 7.49 -9.06
CA GLN A 50 -2.40 6.87 -9.11
C GLN A 50 -2.37 5.33 -9.10
N LEU A 51 -1.18 4.75 -8.98
CA LEU A 51 -0.99 3.31 -8.92
C LEU A 51 -0.88 2.85 -7.47
N TRP A 52 -1.72 1.90 -7.12
CA TRP A 52 -1.75 1.22 -5.85
C TRP A 52 -1.12 -0.16 -6.01
N ILE A 53 -0.22 -0.51 -5.09
CA ILE A 53 0.53 -1.76 -5.14
C ILE A 53 0.40 -2.44 -3.77
N ALA A 54 -0.19 -3.63 -3.75
CA ALA A 54 -0.21 -4.49 -2.57
C ALA A 54 0.78 -5.63 -2.77
N LEU A 55 1.81 -5.71 -1.93
CA LEU A 55 2.79 -6.78 -1.95
C LEU A 55 2.50 -7.76 -0.82
N LEU A 56 2.28 -9.01 -1.19
CA LEU A 56 2.13 -10.12 -0.29
C LEU A 56 3.39 -11.01 -0.38
N GLY A 57 4.25 -10.95 0.63
CA GLY A 57 5.50 -11.72 0.67
C GLY A 57 6.73 -10.85 0.98
N PRO A 58 7.93 -11.46 1.04
CA PRO A 58 9.16 -10.77 1.47
C PRO A 58 9.66 -9.77 0.43
N SER A 59 9.45 -10.05 -0.86
CA SER A 59 9.97 -9.28 -1.99
C SER A 59 9.03 -9.37 -3.20
N VAL A 60 9.26 -8.53 -4.21
CA VAL A 60 8.52 -8.58 -5.49
C VAL A 60 8.84 -9.86 -6.27
N GLU A 61 10.06 -10.39 -6.15
CA GLU A 61 10.48 -11.61 -6.85
C GLU A 61 9.87 -12.88 -6.25
N GLU A 62 9.68 -12.90 -4.93
CA GLU A 62 9.25 -14.09 -4.18
C GLU A 62 7.81 -13.98 -3.66
N GLY A 63 7.13 -12.86 -3.96
CA GLY A 63 5.82 -12.51 -3.45
C GLY A 63 4.77 -12.28 -4.54
N ILE A 64 3.52 -12.09 -4.11
CA ILE A 64 2.39 -11.76 -5.00
C ILE A 64 2.19 -10.26 -5.00
N VAL A 65 2.12 -9.66 -6.18
CA VAL A 65 1.89 -8.21 -6.35
C VAL A 65 0.52 -7.96 -6.95
N GLY A 66 -0.36 -7.35 -6.17
CA GLY A 66 -1.60 -6.75 -6.66
C GLY A 66 -1.34 -5.33 -7.15
N ARG A 67 -1.89 -4.95 -8.31
CA ARG A 67 -1.80 -3.59 -8.86
C ARG A 67 -3.17 -3.07 -9.22
N LEU A 68 -3.51 -1.89 -8.71
CA LEU A 68 -4.73 -1.18 -9.04
C LEU A 68 -4.38 0.22 -9.54
N ALA A 69 -4.69 0.49 -10.81
CA ALA A 69 -4.50 1.80 -11.42
C ALA A 69 -5.86 2.45 -11.64
N PHE A 70 -6.01 3.68 -11.18
CA PHE A 70 -7.18 4.49 -11.54
C PHE A 70 -6.85 5.26 -12.82
N ARG A 71 -7.72 5.14 -13.84
CA ARG A 71 -7.62 5.92 -15.08
C ARG A 71 -8.46 7.17 -14.94
N ASN A 72 -7.83 8.35 -14.90
CA ASN A 72 -8.56 9.62 -15.00
C ASN A 72 -9.00 9.85 -16.46
N SER A 73 -10.25 9.52 -16.80
CA SER A 73 -10.87 9.94 -18.04
C SER A 73 -11.38 11.38 -17.92
N LYS A 74 -10.47 12.36 -17.96
CA LYS A 74 -10.80 13.78 -18.19
C LYS A 74 -10.13 14.31 -19.47
N LEU A 75 -10.14 13.51 -20.54
CA LEU A 75 -9.69 13.94 -21.87
C LEU A 75 -10.59 13.29 -22.92
N SER A 76 -11.72 13.92 -23.22
CA SER A 76 -12.36 13.96 -24.56
C SER A 76 -13.63 14.80 -24.45
N ALA A 77 -13.46 16.12 -24.51
CA ALA A 77 -14.50 17.08 -24.85
C ALA A 77 -13.77 18.37 -25.23
N ALA A 78 -13.17 18.36 -26.41
CA ALA A 78 -12.69 19.52 -27.14
C ALA A 78 -13.29 19.44 -28.54
#